data_AF-A0A662D5E0-F1
#
_entry.id   AF-A0A662D5E0-F1
#
_cell.length_a   1.000
_cell.length_b   1.000
_cell.length_c   1.000
_cell.angle_alpha   90.00
_cell.angle_beta   90.00
_cell.angle_gamma   90.00
#
_symmetry.space_group_name_H-M   'P 1'
#
loop_
_entity.id
_entity.type
_entity.pdbx_description
1 polymer ?
#
loop_
_entity_poly.entity_id
_entity_poly.type
_entity_poly.pdbx_seq_one_letter_code
_entity_poly.pdbx_strand_id
1 'polypeptide(L)' 'MRDKLIHNYFGVDIDAVWGTVEKDIPMLKNKLKDILEKEDKE' A
#
# COMPACT_ATOMS: atom_id res chain seq x y z
N MET A 1 6.97 -0.40 4.96
CA MET A 1 6.81 -1.69 5.65
C MET A 1 7.58 -2.84 5.01
N ARG A 2 7.70 -2.88 3.67
CA ARG A 2 8.42 -3.93 2.94
C ARG A 2 9.75 -4.34 3.60
N ASP A 3 10.65 -3.40 3.85
CA ASP A 3 12.00 -3.76 4.32
C ASP A 3 11.97 -4.34 5.74
N LYS A 4 11.09 -3.83 6.61
CA LYS A 4 10.87 -4.41 7.95
C LYS A 4 10.26 -5.82 7.87
N LEU A 5 9.30 -6.04 6.99
CA LEU A 5 8.66 -7.34 6.80
C LEU A 5 9.60 -8.40 6.21
N ILE A 6 10.61 -7.99 5.41
CA ILE A 6 11.54 -8.92 4.76
C ILE A 6 12.79 -9.17 5.62
N HIS A 7 13.32 -8.13 6.29
CA HIS A 7 14.61 -8.23 6.99
C HIS A 7 14.49 -8.28 8.52
N ASN A 8 13.39 -7.80 9.10
CA ASN A 8 13.20 -7.66 10.55
C ASN A 8 11.78 -8.09 10.97
N TYR A 9 11.33 -9.24 10.47
CA TYR A 9 9.94 -9.69 10.65
C TYR A 9 9.57 -10.02 12.10
N PHE A 10 10.56 -10.32 12.95
CA PHE A 10 10.34 -10.51 14.39
C PHE A 10 10.04 -9.16 15.07
N GLY A 11 8.93 -9.09 15.80
CA GLY A 11 8.49 -7.86 16.46
C GLY A 11 7.81 -6.85 15.53
N VAL A 12 7.36 -7.29 14.35
CA VAL A 12 6.48 -6.48 13.50
C VAL A 12 5.15 -6.27 14.21
N ASP A 13 4.73 -5.00 14.24
CA ASP A 13 3.42 -4.59 14.70
C ASP A 13 2.34 -5.03 13.68
N ILE A 14 1.55 -6.02 14.06
CA ILE A 14 0.51 -6.60 13.20
C ILE A 14 -0.66 -5.62 13.00
N ASP A 15 -0.98 -4.79 13.99
CA ASP A 15 -2.04 -3.78 13.86
C ASP A 15 -1.64 -2.72 12.83
N ALA A 16 -0.37 -2.33 12.82
CA ALA A 16 0.16 -1.46 11.78
C ALA A 16 0.06 -2.10 10.39
N VAL A 17 0.43 -3.39 10.25
CA VAL A 17 0.32 -4.10 8.97
C VAL A 17 -1.13 -4.17 8.50
N TRP A 18 -2.06 -4.51 9.39
CA TRP A 18 -3.48 -4.57 9.07
C TRP A 18 -4.03 -3.20 8.66
N GLY A 19 -3.63 -2.14 9.37
CA GLY A 19 -3.96 -0.76 9.01
C GLY A 19 -3.49 -0.39 7.60
N THR A 20 -2.29 -0.81 7.20
CA THR A 20 -1.80 -0.59 5.82
C THR A 20 -2.61 -1.36 4.78
N VAL A 21 -3.05 -2.58 5.09
CA VAL A 21 -3.90 -3.36 4.19
C VAL A 21 -5.28 -2.71 4.00
N GLU A 22 -5.90 -2.22 5.07
CA GLU A 22 -7.25 -1.66 5.00
C GLU A 22 -7.30 -0.21 4.51
N LYS A 23 -6.26 0.58 4.76
CA LYS A 23 -6.27 2.03 4.48
C LYS A 23 -5.34 2.42 3.34
N ASP A 24 -4.07 2.05 3.44
CA ASP A 24 -3.03 2.55 2.53
C ASP A 24 -3.12 1.89 1.14
N ILE A 25 -3.30 0.57 1.09
CA ILE A 25 -3.38 -0.18 -0.17
C ILE A 25 -4.60 0.25 -1.02
N PRO A 26 -5.84 0.36 -0.49
CA PRO A 26 -6.97 0.84 -1.26
C PRO A 26 -6.79 2.28 -1.76
N MET A 27 -6.23 3.16 -0.92
CA MET A 27 -5.94 4.54 -1.32
C MET A 27 -4.93 4.59 -2.47
N LEU A 28 -3.87 3.78 -2.41
CA LEU A 28 -2.89 3.67 -3.47
C LEU A 28 -3.52 3.14 -4.77
N LYS A 29 -4.38 2.13 -4.67
CA LYS A 29 -5.10 1.57 -5.84
C LYS A 29 -5.95 2.63 -6.54
N ASN A 30 -6.67 3.47 -5.78
CA ASN A 30 -7.47 4.53 -6.37
C ASN A 30 -6.59 5.57 -7.06
N LYS A 31 -5.50 6.00 -6.43
CA LYS A 31 -4.54 6.93 -7.07
C LYS A 31 -3.96 6.38 -8.37
N LEU A 32 -3.65 5.08 -8.42
CA LEU A 32 -3.16 4.44 -9.63
C LEU A 32 -4.22 4.42 -10.73
N LYS A 33 -5.48 4.15 -10.40
CA LYS A 33 -6.59 4.26 -11.36
C LYS A 33 -6.73 5.67 -11.91
N ASP A 34 -6.66 6.69 -11.05
CA ASP A 34 -6.76 8.08 -11.49
C ASP A 34 -5.62 8.48 -12.44
N ILE A 35 -4.43 7.90 -12.27
CA ILE A 35 -3.30 8.12 -13.17
C ILE A 35 -3.55 7.40 -14.51
N LEU A 36 -3.94 6.13 -14.48
CA LEU A 36 -4.23 5.36 -15.70
C LEU A 36 -5.36 6.01 -16.51
N GLU A 37 -6.44 6.46 -15.87
CA GLU A 37 -7.54 7.16 -16.54
C GLU A 37 -7.14 8.52 -17.12
N LYS A 38 -6.06 9.14 -16.63
CA LYS A 38 -5.51 10.37 -17.22
C LYS A 38 -4.67 10.06 -18.45
N GLU A 39 -3.83 9.03 -18.37
CA GLU A 39 -3.00 8.57 -19.49
C GLU A 39 -3.86 8.06 -20.66
N ASP A 40 -4.98 7.38 -20.39
CA ASP A 40 -5.93 6.92 -21.42
C ASP A 40 -6.75 8.04 -22.08
N LYS A 41 -6.71 9.27 -21.53
CA LYS A 41 -7.43 10.45 -22.06
C LYS A 41 -6.55 11.40 -22.86
N GLU A 42 -5.26 11.11 -23.01
CA GLU A 42 -4.34 11.74 -23.98
C GLU A 42 -4.25 10.94 -25.28
#